data_AF-A0A3B8XKM1-F1
#
_entry.id   AF-A0A3B8XKM1-F1
#
_cell.length_a   1.000
_cell.length_b   1.000
_cell.length_c   1.000
_cell.angle_alpha   90.00
_cell.angle_beta   90.00
_cell.angle_gamma   90.00
#
_symmetry.space_group_name_H-M   'P 1'
#
loop_
_entity.id
_entity.type
_entity.pdbx_description
1 polymer ?
#
loop_
_entity_poly.entity_id
_entity_poly.type
_entity_poly.pdbx_seq_one_letter_code
_entity_poly.pdbx_strand_id
1 'polypeptide(L)'
;MINVVRNTVTPRPDLFFNRKIGPQRTGRGLKVPLSAFKALKDRFGCTVNDAVLAVVSEALHRWFKSRGEVVPETVRVFCPVSVRGDDSRGRIGNQISGMVLELPTGDLTMEDRLRRIKITTGDLKRTRQAVAADKLAGLADWAPPSLLVLAGRLMSNPQAGANINVTNIPGPQFPLYSGGAQLLEVWPFAPLYPSMGLGVAIVSYNGDAYFGLTADPGIVPDVEEFTACLREAAVECTALASRSA
;
A
#
# COMPACT_ATOMS: atom_id res chain seq x y z
N MET A 1 -1.48 44.01 1.82
CA MET A 1 -0.33 43.25 2.36
C MET A 1 -0.90 42.05 3.12
N ILE A 2 -1.17 40.93 2.42
CA ILE A 2 -1.68 39.69 3.03
C ILE A 2 -0.78 38.56 2.52
N ASN A 3 -0.11 37.91 3.47
CA ASN A 3 0.87 36.85 3.30
C ASN A 3 0.21 35.60 2.68
N VAL A 4 0.54 35.32 1.42
CA VAL A 4 0.38 33.98 0.83
C VAL A 4 1.53 33.13 1.37
N VAL A 5 1.28 32.42 2.47
CA VAL A 5 2.26 31.53 3.09
C VAL A 5 2.53 30.35 2.15
N ARG A 6 3.79 30.24 1.76
CA ARG A 6 4.46 29.10 1.14
C ARG A 6 3.85 27.77 1.61
N ASN A 7 3.30 27.00 0.67
CA ASN A 7 3.23 25.54 0.82
C ASN A 7 4.68 25.03 0.80
N THR A 8 5.33 25.03 1.95
CA THR A 8 6.61 24.36 2.13
C THR A 8 6.35 22.88 1.92
N VAL A 9 6.74 22.36 0.75
CA VAL A 9 6.78 20.91 0.50
C VAL A 9 7.70 20.33 1.57
N THR A 10 7.13 19.69 2.59
CA THR A 10 7.93 18.99 3.61
C THR A 10 8.78 17.96 2.87
N PRO A 11 10.12 18.02 2.98
CA PRO A 11 10.99 17.03 2.35
C PRO A 11 10.57 15.64 2.83
N ARG A 12 10.43 14.70 1.91
CA ARG A 12 10.26 13.29 2.28
C ARG A 12 11.55 12.81 2.97
N PRO A 13 11.47 11.86 3.90
CA PRO A 13 12.67 11.21 4.45
C PRO A 13 13.56 10.68 3.32
N ASP A 14 14.88 10.89 3.42
CA ASP A 14 15.84 10.26 2.51
C ASP A 14 16.12 8.83 3.00
N LEU A 15 15.54 7.84 2.32
CA LEU A 15 15.64 6.43 2.71
C LEU A 15 16.59 5.69 1.76
N PHE A 16 17.29 4.69 2.28
CA PHE A 16 18.27 3.91 1.52
C PHE A 16 17.70 3.28 0.24
N PHE A 17 16.40 2.94 0.22
CA PHE A 17 15.72 2.38 -0.95
C PHE A 17 15.18 3.43 -1.92
N ASN A 18 15.48 4.71 -1.73
CA ASN A 18 15.09 5.80 -2.61
C ASN A 18 16.25 6.30 -3.47
N ARG A 19 16.75 5.41 -4.34
CA ARG A 19 17.85 5.66 -5.28
C ARG A 19 17.38 5.40 -6.71
N LYS A 20 18.10 5.94 -7.70
CA LYS A 20 17.79 5.72 -9.12
C LYS A 20 17.85 4.21 -9.42
N ILE A 21 16.71 3.64 -9.82
CA ILE A 21 16.59 2.23 -10.16
C ILE A 21 17.37 1.88 -11.43
N GLY A 22 17.98 0.71 -11.44
CA GLY A 22 18.57 0.04 -12.59
C GLY A 22 17.53 -0.78 -13.38
N PRO A 23 18.01 -1.61 -14.33
CA PRO A 23 17.13 -2.39 -15.22
C PRO A 23 16.63 -3.71 -14.61
N GLN A 24 17.23 -4.19 -13.51
CA GLN A 24 16.92 -5.50 -12.93
C GLN A 24 15.75 -5.43 -11.94
N ARG A 25 14.98 -6.53 -11.83
CA ARG A 25 13.92 -6.68 -10.83
C ARG A 25 14.04 -8.03 -10.15
N THR A 26 13.83 -8.04 -8.84
CA THR A 26 13.62 -9.24 -8.03
C THR A 26 12.25 -9.14 -7.37
N GLY A 27 11.65 -10.28 -7.01
CA GLY A 27 10.36 -10.30 -6.34
C GLY A 27 10.26 -11.36 -5.27
N ARG A 28 9.42 -11.08 -4.27
CA ARG A 28 9.08 -12.00 -3.17
C ARG A 28 7.60 -11.97 -2.87
N GLY A 29 7.10 -13.08 -2.31
CA GLY A 29 5.70 -13.28 -2.02
C GLY A 29 5.46 -13.65 -0.57
N LEU A 30 4.43 -13.07 0.04
CA LEU A 30 3.89 -13.49 1.33
C LEU A 30 2.37 -13.70 1.22
N LYS A 31 1.92 -14.90 1.59
CA LYS A 31 0.49 -15.24 1.72
C LYS A 31 0.08 -15.16 3.18
N VAL A 32 -1.02 -14.45 3.46
CA VAL A 32 -1.59 -14.30 4.80
C VAL A 32 -3.11 -14.51 4.71
N PRO A 33 -3.74 -15.25 5.62
CA PRO A 33 -5.19 -15.39 5.64
C PRO A 33 -5.89 -14.03 5.72
N LEU A 34 -6.85 -13.78 4.83
CA LEU A 34 -7.61 -12.51 4.83
C LEU A 34 -8.41 -12.33 6.13
N SER A 35 -8.77 -13.44 6.78
CA SER A 35 -9.43 -13.45 8.09
C SER A 35 -8.63 -12.72 9.17
N ALA A 36 -7.29 -12.73 9.12
CA ALA A 36 -6.45 -12.02 10.08
C ALA A 36 -6.69 -10.49 10.03
N PHE A 37 -6.73 -9.92 8.82
CA PHE A 37 -7.01 -8.50 8.63
C PHE A 37 -8.47 -8.14 8.94
N LYS A 38 -9.41 -9.03 8.62
CA LYS A 38 -10.84 -8.83 8.95
C LYS A 38 -11.05 -8.80 10.47
N ALA A 39 -10.42 -9.71 11.21
CA ALA A 39 -10.51 -9.77 12.66
C ALA A 39 -9.94 -8.50 13.33
N LEU A 40 -8.83 -7.95 12.82
CA LEU A 40 -8.33 -6.64 13.26
C LEU A 40 -9.30 -5.50 12.96
N LYS A 41 -9.88 -5.48 11.75
CA LYS A 41 -10.90 -4.51 11.39
C LYS A 41 -12.04 -4.52 12.41
N ASP A 42 -12.55 -5.71 12.74
CA ASP A 42 -13.71 -5.85 13.62
C ASP A 42 -13.36 -5.46 15.06
N ARG A 43 -12.15 -5.83 15.54
CA ARG A 43 -11.67 -5.49 16.89
C ARG A 43 -11.39 -4.00 17.07
N PHE A 44 -10.72 -3.35 16.11
CA PHE A 44 -10.25 -1.95 16.25
C PHE A 44 -11.14 -0.93 15.53
N GLY A 45 -12.22 -1.40 14.89
CA GLY A 45 -13.14 -0.59 14.10
C GLY A 45 -12.43 0.18 12.99
N CYS A 46 -11.41 -0.43 12.38
CA CYS A 46 -10.67 0.12 11.23
C CYS A 46 -11.11 -0.57 9.92
N THR A 47 -10.51 -0.22 8.79
CA THR A 47 -10.72 -0.93 7.53
C THR A 47 -9.68 -2.04 7.35
N VAL A 48 -9.96 -3.01 6.46
CA VAL A 48 -8.96 -4.02 6.07
C VAL A 48 -7.70 -3.35 5.50
N ASN A 49 -7.85 -2.23 4.78
CA ASN A 49 -6.71 -1.48 4.26
C ASN A 49 -5.85 -0.89 5.39
N ASP A 50 -6.46 -0.36 6.45
CA ASP A 50 -5.72 0.16 7.61
C ASP A 50 -4.93 -0.97 8.30
N ALA A 51 -5.52 -2.17 8.40
CA ALA A 51 -4.83 -3.34 8.96
C ALA A 51 -3.64 -3.79 8.09
N VAL A 52 -3.80 -3.80 6.76
CA VAL A 52 -2.70 -4.11 5.83
C VAL A 52 -1.59 -3.06 5.94
N LEU A 53 -1.94 -1.77 5.98
CA LEU A 53 -0.97 -0.68 6.14
C LEU A 53 -0.23 -0.77 7.48
N ALA A 54 -0.89 -1.20 8.55
CA ALA A 54 -0.24 -1.42 9.85
C ALA A 54 0.80 -2.55 9.81
N VAL A 55 0.53 -3.65 9.09
CA VAL A 55 1.53 -4.71 8.86
C VAL A 55 2.72 -4.19 8.08
N VAL A 56 2.49 -3.42 6.99
CA VAL A 56 3.59 -2.84 6.19
C VAL A 56 4.40 -1.84 7.02
N SER A 57 3.72 -1.03 7.82
CA SER A 57 4.29 -0.04 8.74
C SER A 57 5.21 -0.69 9.77
N GLU A 58 4.76 -1.77 10.40
CA GLU A 58 5.55 -2.54 11.37
C GLU A 58 6.72 -3.27 10.70
N ALA A 59 6.51 -3.83 9.51
CA ALA A 59 7.59 -4.46 8.77
C ALA A 59 8.68 -3.47 8.37
N LEU A 60 8.33 -2.24 7.98
CA LEU A 60 9.29 -1.18 7.72
C LEU A 60 10.08 -0.83 8.99
N HIS A 61 9.39 -0.66 10.13
CA HIS A 61 10.04 -0.43 11.43
C HIS A 61 11.11 -1.50 11.72
N ARG A 62 10.72 -2.78 11.65
CA ARG A 62 11.60 -3.92 11.90
C ARG A 62 12.76 -3.99 10.92
N TRP A 63 12.52 -3.68 9.65
CA TRP A 63 13.54 -3.73 8.61
C TRP A 63 14.58 -2.60 8.72
N PHE A 64 14.16 -1.38 9.10
CA PHE A 64 15.12 -0.33 9.45
C PHE A 64 15.98 -0.76 10.65
N LYS A 65 15.35 -1.32 11.69
CA LYS A 65 16.06 -1.81 12.88
C LYS A 65 17.05 -2.93 12.56
N SER A 66 16.66 -3.90 11.73
CA SER A 66 17.52 -5.03 11.36
C SER A 66 18.73 -4.59 10.54
N ARG A 67 18.62 -3.48 9.80
CA ARG A 67 19.72 -2.86 9.06
C ARG A 67 20.60 -1.94 9.91
N GLY A 68 20.24 -1.68 11.17
CA GLY A 68 20.91 -0.69 12.01
C GLY A 68 20.71 0.75 11.53
N GLU A 69 19.70 0.98 10.68
CA GLU A 69 19.36 2.30 10.14
C GLU A 69 18.56 3.11 11.16
N VAL A 70 18.62 4.44 11.05
CA VAL A 70 17.73 5.31 11.82
C VAL A 70 16.31 5.09 11.32
N VAL A 71 15.42 4.66 12.21
CA VAL A 71 14.01 4.49 11.90
C VAL A 71 13.36 5.87 11.79
N PRO A 72 12.83 6.26 10.62
CA PRO A 72 12.09 7.52 10.51
C PRO A 72 10.78 7.43 11.30
N GLU A 73 10.32 8.55 11.86
CA GLU A 73 9.02 8.63 12.54
C GLU A 73 7.86 8.24 11.62
N THR A 74 7.92 8.65 10.36
CA THR A 74 6.96 8.30 9.31
C THR A 74 7.66 7.99 7.99
N VAL A 75 7.04 7.14 7.18
CA VAL A 75 7.41 6.89 5.78
C VAL A 75 6.28 7.38 4.89
N ARG A 76 6.60 8.15 3.86
CA ARG A 76 5.58 8.66 2.94
C ARG A 76 5.18 7.57 1.95
N VAL A 77 3.93 7.15 1.98
CA VAL A 77 3.40 6.05 1.18
C VAL A 77 2.39 6.58 0.17
N PHE A 78 2.58 6.25 -1.10
CA PHE A 78 1.51 6.37 -2.08
C PHE A 78 0.61 5.13 -1.97
N CYS A 79 -0.67 5.35 -1.65
CA CYS A 79 -1.66 4.29 -1.55
C CYS A 79 -2.96 4.73 -2.23
N PRO A 80 -3.46 4.00 -3.24
CA PRO A 80 -4.80 4.19 -3.73
C PRO A 80 -5.80 3.73 -2.66
N VAL A 81 -6.67 4.63 -2.20
CA VAL A 81 -7.77 4.28 -1.29
C VAL A 81 -9.11 4.39 -2.00
N SER A 82 -9.99 3.42 -1.75
CA SER A 82 -11.37 3.47 -2.23
C SER A 82 -12.13 4.58 -1.48
N VAL A 83 -12.70 5.54 -2.21
CA VAL A 83 -13.50 6.67 -1.68
C VAL A 83 -14.99 6.47 -1.91
N ARG A 84 -15.48 5.22 -1.78
CA ARG A 84 -16.89 4.89 -1.99
C ARG A 84 -17.75 5.56 -0.91
N GLY A 85 -18.52 6.58 -1.29
CA GLY A 85 -19.53 7.20 -0.42
C GLY A 85 -20.80 6.36 -0.32
N ASP A 86 -21.53 6.48 0.80
CA ASP A 86 -22.75 5.72 1.11
C ASP A 86 -23.88 5.88 0.07
N ASP A 87 -23.83 6.91 -0.78
CA ASP A 87 -24.88 7.25 -1.76
C ASP A 87 -24.71 6.58 -3.14
N SER A 88 -23.94 5.48 -3.22
CA SER A 88 -23.58 4.84 -4.50
C SER A 88 -24.13 3.41 -4.66
N ARG A 89 -25.38 3.18 -4.21
CA ARG A 89 -26.14 1.98 -4.59
C ARG A 89 -26.49 2.06 -6.08
N GLY A 90 -25.80 1.27 -6.91
CA GLY A 90 -26.15 1.06 -8.33
C GLY A 90 -25.17 1.61 -9.37
N ARG A 91 -24.07 2.26 -8.97
CA ARG A 91 -23.02 2.69 -9.92
C ARG A 91 -21.86 1.69 -9.93
N ILE A 92 -21.61 1.07 -11.09
CA ILE A 92 -20.41 0.29 -11.38
C ILE A 92 -19.36 1.27 -11.90
N GLY A 93 -18.34 1.53 -11.09
CA GLY A 93 -17.21 2.40 -11.42
C GLY A 93 -16.21 2.43 -10.27
N ASN A 94 -14.95 2.13 -10.55
CA ASN A 94 -13.90 2.07 -9.54
C ASN A 94 -13.44 3.50 -9.19
N GLN A 95 -14.06 4.12 -8.18
CA GLN A 95 -13.64 5.44 -7.69
C GLN A 95 -12.39 5.29 -6.81
N ILE A 96 -11.23 5.18 -7.45
CA ILE A 96 -9.93 5.15 -6.80
C ILE A 96 -9.41 6.59 -6.73
N SER A 97 -9.22 7.16 -5.55
CA SER A 97 -8.40 8.36 -5.38
C SER A 97 -7.02 7.95 -4.91
N GLY A 98 -5.97 8.30 -5.68
CA GLY A 98 -4.59 8.13 -5.24
C GLY A 98 -4.28 9.12 -4.12
N MET A 99 -3.81 8.64 -2.96
CA MET A 99 -3.47 9.49 -1.82
C MET A 99 -2.04 9.21 -1.37
N VAL A 100 -1.34 10.28 -0.98
CA VAL A 100 -0.07 10.16 -0.27
C VAL A 100 -0.34 10.35 1.21
N LEU A 101 0.04 9.36 2.01
CA LEU A 101 -0.12 9.38 3.47
C LEU A 101 1.23 9.18 4.16
N GLU A 102 1.36 9.74 5.35
CA GLU A 102 2.52 9.50 6.22
C GLU A 102 2.22 8.29 7.09
N LEU A 103 2.82 7.16 6.74
CA LEU A 103 2.66 5.91 7.45
C LEU A 103 3.57 5.95 8.68
N PRO A 104 3.06 5.83 9.92
CA PRO A 104 3.91 5.86 11.11
C PRO A 104 4.90 4.71 11.06
N THR A 105 6.17 4.91 11.36
CA THR A 105 7.20 3.84 11.38
C THR A 105 8.07 3.88 12.62
N GLY A 106 7.93 4.92 13.45
CA GLY A 106 8.57 5.00 14.75
C GLY A 106 8.23 3.83 15.70
N ASP A 107 8.83 3.87 16.88
CA ASP A 107 8.68 2.86 17.93
C ASP A 107 7.26 2.93 18.53
N LEU A 108 6.40 1.99 18.13
CA LEU A 108 4.97 1.97 18.45
C LEU A 108 4.52 0.52 18.61
N THR A 109 3.57 0.32 19.52
CA THR A 109 2.80 -0.93 19.56
C THR A 109 1.96 -1.08 18.28
N MET A 110 1.65 -2.31 17.89
CA MET A 110 0.76 -2.57 16.75
C MET A 110 -0.61 -1.90 16.93
N GLU A 111 -1.15 -1.86 18.15
CA GLU A 111 -2.39 -1.18 18.50
C GLU A 111 -2.31 0.33 18.24
N ASP A 112 -1.25 1.00 18.70
CA ASP A 112 -1.07 2.43 18.50
C ASP A 112 -0.82 2.78 17.03
N ARG A 113 -0.07 1.93 16.34
CA ARG A 113 0.16 2.00 14.89
C ARG A 113 -1.17 1.95 14.12
N LEU A 114 -2.04 0.97 14.44
CA LEU A 114 -3.39 0.85 13.87
C LEU A 114 -4.27 2.09 14.15
N ARG A 115 -4.27 2.58 15.40
CA ARG A 115 -5.05 3.78 15.78
C ARG A 115 -4.62 5.00 14.99
N ARG A 116 -3.31 5.24 14.87
CA ARG A 116 -2.75 6.38 14.11
C ARG A 116 -3.13 6.27 12.63
N ILE A 117 -2.94 5.10 12.03
CA ILE A 117 -3.29 4.87 10.62
C ILE A 117 -4.78 5.12 10.37
N LYS A 118 -5.66 4.59 11.22
CA LYS A 118 -7.11 4.81 11.13
C LYS A 118 -7.48 6.29 11.16
N ILE A 119 -6.84 7.09 12.03
CA ILE A 119 -7.07 8.53 12.09
C ILE A 119 -6.59 9.18 10.79
N THR A 120 -5.36 8.89 10.36
CA THR A 120 -4.78 9.45 9.13
C THR A 120 -5.64 9.14 7.90
N THR A 121 -6.06 7.89 7.72
CA THR A 121 -6.90 7.50 6.57
C THR A 121 -8.32 8.03 6.68
N GLY A 122 -8.87 8.17 7.90
CA GLY A 122 -10.17 8.79 8.16
C GLY A 122 -10.21 10.28 7.81
N ASP A 123 -9.21 11.05 8.22
CA ASP A 123 -9.10 12.47 7.91
C ASP A 123 -8.94 12.72 6.41
N LEU A 124 -8.15 11.88 5.74
CA LEU A 124 -7.93 11.93 4.29
C LEU A 124 -9.23 11.69 3.49
N LYS A 125 -10.11 10.79 3.95
CA LYS A 125 -11.43 10.61 3.32
C LYS A 125 -12.33 11.85 3.47
N ARG A 126 -12.21 12.59 4.57
CA ARG A 126 -13.02 13.77 4.88
C ARG A 126 -12.61 15.01 4.08
N THR A 127 -11.34 15.13 3.70
CA THR A 127 -10.79 16.34 3.06
C THR A 127 -11.04 16.46 1.55
N ARG A 128 -11.74 15.51 0.91
CA ARG A 128 -12.17 15.58 -0.51
C ARG A 128 -11.08 16.00 -1.51
N GLN A 129 -9.85 15.49 -1.38
CA GLN A 129 -8.88 15.48 -2.51
C GLN A 129 -9.34 14.60 -3.69
N ALA A 130 -10.55 14.03 -3.61
CA ALA A 130 -11.20 13.07 -4.48
C ALA A 130 -11.55 13.56 -5.90
N VAL A 131 -11.40 14.85 -6.23
CA VAL A 131 -11.94 15.41 -7.49
C VAL A 131 -11.06 15.11 -8.73
N ALA A 132 -9.81 14.70 -8.55
CA ALA A 132 -8.89 14.47 -9.67
C ALA A 132 -8.98 13.07 -10.28
N ALA A 133 -9.38 12.05 -9.51
CA ALA A 133 -9.20 10.66 -9.90
C ALA A 133 -10.44 10.06 -10.62
N ASP A 134 -11.64 10.55 -10.32
CA ASP A 134 -12.86 10.19 -11.06
C ASP A 134 -12.77 10.52 -12.56
N LYS A 135 -12.01 11.57 -12.91
CA LYS A 135 -11.76 11.94 -14.31
C LYS A 135 -10.72 11.04 -15.00
N LEU A 136 -9.83 10.41 -14.24
CA LEU A 136 -8.79 9.52 -14.77
C LEU A 136 -9.27 8.08 -14.93
N ALA A 137 -10.09 7.59 -13.98
CA ALA A 137 -10.65 6.24 -14.04
C ALA A 137 -11.58 6.06 -15.24
N GLY A 138 -12.43 7.06 -15.56
CA GLY A 138 -13.32 7.01 -16.72
C GLY A 138 -12.59 7.02 -18.08
N LEU A 139 -11.32 7.45 -18.13
CA LEU A 139 -10.49 7.37 -19.35
C LEU A 139 -9.78 6.02 -19.49
N ALA A 140 -9.48 5.33 -18.38
CA ALA A 140 -8.75 4.07 -18.39
C ALA A 140 -9.60 2.91 -18.91
N ASP A 141 -10.92 2.95 -18.69
CA ASP A 141 -11.87 1.92 -19.14
C ASP A 141 -12.03 1.84 -20.67
N TRP A 142 -11.54 2.83 -21.43
CA TRP A 142 -11.62 2.89 -22.90
C TRP A 142 -10.26 2.90 -23.60
N ALA A 143 -9.16 2.89 -22.84
CA ALA A 143 -7.83 3.09 -23.39
C ALA A 143 -7.17 1.76 -23.81
N PRO A 144 -6.67 1.65 -25.06
CA PRO A 144 -5.78 0.57 -25.46
C PRO A 144 -4.61 0.40 -24.47
N PRO A 145 -4.11 -0.83 -24.21
CA PRO A 145 -3.04 -1.09 -23.25
C PRO A 145 -1.78 -0.22 -23.46
N SER A 146 -1.46 0.12 -24.70
CA SER A 146 -0.37 1.03 -25.06
C SER A 146 -0.56 2.47 -24.55
N LEU A 147 -1.79 2.97 -24.52
CA LEU A 147 -2.15 4.27 -23.96
C LEU A 147 -2.11 4.25 -22.43
N LEU A 148 -2.46 3.14 -21.78
CA LEU A 148 -2.27 2.96 -20.34
C LEU A 148 -0.78 2.92 -19.97
N VAL A 149 0.07 2.28 -20.79
CA VAL A 149 1.53 2.30 -20.61
C VAL A 149 2.09 3.71 -20.79
N LEU A 150 1.63 4.45 -21.80
CA LEU A 150 2.04 5.84 -22.03
C LEU A 150 1.55 6.77 -20.90
N ALA A 151 0.31 6.62 -20.45
CA ALA A 151 -0.24 7.34 -19.31
C ALA A 151 0.51 7.00 -18.02
N GLY A 152 0.90 5.74 -17.81
CA GLY A 152 1.78 5.34 -16.71
C GLY A 152 3.16 6.02 -16.75
N ARG A 153 3.74 6.18 -17.96
CA ARG A 153 5.00 6.92 -18.18
C ARG A 153 4.86 8.43 -17.97
N LEU A 154 3.72 9.02 -18.33
CA LEU A 154 3.46 10.46 -18.12
C LEU A 154 3.03 10.79 -16.68
N MET A 155 2.34 9.86 -16.01
CA MET A 155 2.06 9.89 -14.57
C MET A 155 3.29 9.48 -13.72
N SER A 156 4.44 9.20 -14.36
CA SER A 156 5.73 9.05 -13.67
C SER A 156 6.30 10.39 -13.19
N ASN A 157 5.47 11.43 -13.06
CA ASN A 157 5.75 12.58 -12.21
C ASN A 157 5.75 12.06 -10.76
N PRO A 158 6.87 12.13 -10.02
CA PRO A 158 7.17 11.24 -8.90
C PRO A 158 6.13 11.38 -7.79
N GLN A 159 5.10 10.52 -7.80
CA GLN A 159 4.04 10.26 -6.82
C GLN A 159 4.02 11.22 -5.60
N ALA A 160 3.87 12.52 -5.83
CA ALA A 160 4.00 13.60 -4.84
C ALA A 160 5.11 13.40 -3.76
N GLY A 161 6.28 12.88 -4.16
CA GLY A 161 7.41 12.64 -3.25
C GLY A 161 7.21 11.47 -2.28
N ALA A 162 6.40 10.46 -2.61
CA ALA A 162 6.36 9.23 -1.82
C ALA A 162 7.72 8.50 -1.77
N ASN A 163 7.94 7.74 -0.71
CA ASN A 163 9.07 6.85 -0.53
C ASN A 163 8.82 5.47 -1.13
N ILE A 164 7.61 4.95 -0.97
CA ILE A 164 7.21 3.61 -1.40
C ILE A 164 5.75 3.64 -1.89
N ASN A 165 5.45 2.78 -2.86
CA ASN A 165 4.09 2.51 -3.28
C ASN A 165 3.57 1.25 -2.58
N VAL A 166 2.40 1.37 -1.95
CA VAL A 166 1.68 0.26 -1.34
C VAL A 166 0.27 0.26 -1.91
N THR A 167 -0.04 -0.71 -2.77
CA THR A 167 -1.37 -0.85 -3.38
C THR A 167 -2.09 -2.08 -2.84
N ASN A 168 -3.36 -1.94 -2.52
CA ASN A 168 -4.20 -3.03 -2.02
C ASN A 168 -5.47 -3.13 -2.85
N ILE A 169 -5.63 -4.24 -3.56
CA ILE A 169 -6.70 -4.46 -4.53
C ILE A 169 -7.60 -5.58 -4.00
N PRO A 170 -8.85 -5.28 -3.61
CA PRO A 170 -9.83 -6.30 -3.29
C PRO A 170 -10.09 -7.18 -4.50
N GLY A 171 -9.88 -8.49 -4.37
CA GLY A 171 -10.19 -9.45 -5.43
C GLY A 171 -11.32 -10.41 -5.03
N PRO A 172 -11.76 -11.27 -5.96
CA PRO A 172 -12.87 -12.20 -5.74
C PRO A 172 -12.63 -13.16 -4.58
N GLN A 173 -13.64 -13.34 -3.73
CA GLN A 173 -13.59 -14.25 -2.57
C GLN A 173 -14.30 -15.57 -2.85
N PHE A 174 -14.25 -16.01 -4.11
CA PHE A 174 -14.76 -17.27 -4.63
C PHE A 174 -13.77 -17.80 -5.68
N PRO A 175 -13.71 -19.13 -5.90
CA PRO A 175 -12.79 -19.72 -6.85
C PRO A 175 -13.10 -19.25 -8.28
N LEU A 176 -12.04 -19.03 -9.05
CA LEU A 176 -12.10 -18.63 -10.47
C LEU A 176 -11.51 -19.75 -11.30
N TYR A 177 -11.97 -19.87 -12.54
CA TYR A 177 -11.53 -20.92 -13.46
C TYR A 177 -11.22 -20.32 -14.84
N SER A 178 -10.24 -20.91 -15.52
CA SER A 178 -9.92 -20.62 -16.92
C SER A 178 -9.74 -21.94 -17.67
N GLY A 179 -10.52 -22.17 -18.73
CA GLY A 179 -10.46 -23.42 -19.49
C GLY A 179 -10.70 -24.69 -18.65
N GLY A 180 -11.48 -24.59 -17.56
CA GLY A 180 -11.71 -25.69 -16.61
C GLY A 180 -10.64 -25.85 -15.53
N ALA A 181 -9.51 -25.14 -15.61
CA ALA A 181 -8.49 -25.15 -14.57
C ALA A 181 -8.79 -24.08 -13.49
N GLN A 182 -8.66 -24.44 -12.22
CA GLN A 182 -8.87 -23.51 -11.10
C GLN A 182 -7.66 -22.58 -10.92
N LEU A 183 -7.92 -21.30 -10.69
CA LEU A 183 -6.93 -20.35 -10.20
C LEU A 183 -6.65 -20.63 -8.71
N LEU A 184 -5.41 -20.98 -8.39
CA LEU A 184 -5.03 -21.34 -7.02
C LEU A 184 -4.55 -20.14 -6.22
N GLU A 185 -3.70 -19.31 -6.81
CA GLU A 185 -3.03 -18.19 -6.13
C GLU A 185 -2.87 -17.00 -7.08
N VAL A 186 -2.80 -15.78 -6.52
CA VAL A 186 -2.64 -14.54 -7.30
C VAL A 186 -1.50 -13.72 -6.69
N TRP A 187 -0.37 -13.63 -7.39
CA TRP A 187 0.82 -12.93 -6.90
C TRP A 187 1.02 -11.60 -7.64
N PRO A 188 0.69 -10.45 -7.02
CA PRO A 188 0.77 -9.16 -7.70
C PRO A 188 2.17 -8.55 -7.64
N PHE A 189 2.76 -8.16 -8.77
CA PHE A 189 4.03 -7.43 -8.82
C PHE A 189 3.83 -6.07 -9.47
N ALA A 190 3.83 -5.00 -8.65
CA ALA A 190 3.71 -3.64 -9.16
C ALA A 190 5.04 -3.16 -9.80
N PRO A 191 4.99 -2.30 -10.82
CA PRO A 191 6.19 -1.69 -11.37
C PRO A 191 6.85 -0.74 -10.35
N LEU A 192 8.18 -0.64 -10.42
CA LEU A 192 8.94 0.37 -9.70
C LEU A 192 8.92 1.69 -10.45
N TYR A 193 8.78 2.79 -9.71
CA TYR A 193 8.87 4.15 -10.23
C TYR A 193 10.31 4.67 -10.11
N PRO A 194 10.69 5.69 -10.91
CA PRO A 194 11.97 6.34 -10.76
C PRO A 194 12.23 6.74 -9.29
N SER A 195 13.38 6.36 -8.76
CA SER A 195 13.79 6.65 -7.37
C SER A 195 13.01 5.89 -6.27
N MET A 196 12.34 4.79 -6.61
CA MET A 196 11.71 3.85 -5.68
C MET A 196 12.23 2.44 -5.91
N GLY A 197 13.19 1.99 -5.10
CA GLY A 197 13.82 0.68 -5.20
C GLY A 197 12.97 -0.48 -4.66
N LEU A 198 11.83 -0.19 -4.02
CA LEU A 198 10.91 -1.15 -3.43
C LEU A 198 9.45 -0.72 -3.67
N GLY A 199 8.58 -1.69 -3.94
CA GLY A 199 7.14 -1.50 -4.00
C GLY A 199 6.40 -2.74 -3.48
N VAL A 200 5.22 -2.53 -2.90
CA VAL A 200 4.37 -3.58 -2.36
C VAL A 200 3.01 -3.54 -3.04
N ALA A 201 2.58 -4.67 -3.58
CA ALA A 201 1.23 -4.86 -4.08
C ALA A 201 0.55 -5.97 -3.30
N ILE A 202 -0.73 -5.77 -2.99
CA ILE A 202 -1.56 -6.73 -2.27
C ILE A 202 -2.81 -6.99 -3.11
N VAL A 203 -3.12 -8.26 -3.31
CA VAL A 203 -4.40 -8.70 -3.88
C VAL A 203 -5.01 -9.70 -2.92
N SER A 204 -6.30 -9.56 -2.63
CA SER A 204 -7.04 -10.59 -1.90
C SER A 204 -7.74 -11.55 -2.86
N TYR A 205 -7.63 -12.85 -2.64
CA TYR A 205 -8.26 -13.86 -3.47
C TYR A 205 -8.63 -15.08 -2.64
N ASN A 206 -9.88 -15.53 -2.78
CA ASN A 206 -10.38 -16.79 -2.23
C ASN A 206 -9.98 -17.06 -0.76
N GLY A 207 -10.13 -16.05 0.11
CA GLY A 207 -9.85 -16.18 1.55
C GLY A 207 -8.43 -15.78 1.99
N ASP A 208 -7.52 -15.52 1.05
CA ASP A 208 -6.14 -15.13 1.34
C ASP A 208 -5.83 -13.72 0.82
N ALA A 209 -4.85 -13.08 1.45
CA ALA A 209 -4.20 -11.85 0.99
C ALA A 209 -2.77 -12.19 0.53
N TYR A 210 -2.47 -11.85 -0.72
CA TYR A 210 -1.19 -12.11 -1.37
C TYR A 210 -0.43 -10.79 -1.49
N PHE A 211 0.65 -10.69 -0.73
CA PHE A 211 1.61 -9.60 -0.80
C PHE A 211 2.66 -10.00 -1.83
N GLY A 212 2.80 -9.22 -2.90
CA GLY A 212 3.92 -9.30 -3.81
C GLY A 212 4.79 -8.07 -3.70
N LEU A 213 6.09 -8.32 -3.52
CA LEU A 213 7.12 -7.33 -3.38
C LEU A 213 7.89 -7.26 -4.68
N THR A 214 8.05 -6.07 -5.24
CA THR A 214 8.96 -5.81 -6.36
C THR A 214 10.11 -4.97 -5.84
N ALA A 215 11.34 -5.36 -6.13
CA ALA A 215 12.53 -4.64 -5.71
C ALA A 215 13.58 -4.56 -6.83
N ASP A 216 14.43 -3.54 -6.77
CA ASP A 216 15.67 -3.48 -7.52
C ASP A 216 16.77 -4.13 -6.68
N PRO A 217 17.35 -5.27 -7.09
CA PRO A 217 18.34 -5.98 -6.28
C PRO A 217 19.64 -5.20 -6.06
N GLY A 218 19.94 -4.19 -6.90
CA GLY A 218 21.10 -3.32 -6.69
C GLY A 218 20.88 -2.25 -5.61
N ILE A 219 19.63 -2.01 -5.19
CA ILE A 219 19.26 -1.05 -4.15
C ILE A 219 18.78 -1.76 -2.89
N VAL A 220 17.98 -2.81 -3.08
CA VAL A 220 17.35 -3.61 -2.03
C VAL A 220 17.75 -5.08 -2.23
N PRO A 221 19.02 -5.43 -1.94
CA PRO A 221 19.51 -6.81 -2.12
C PRO A 221 18.86 -7.81 -1.14
N ASP A 222 18.31 -7.31 -0.05
CA ASP A 222 17.78 -8.03 1.12
C ASP A 222 16.23 -7.94 1.19
N VAL A 223 15.58 -8.01 0.03
CA VAL A 223 14.10 -8.01 -0.04
C VAL A 223 13.48 -9.21 0.70
N GLU A 224 14.24 -10.28 0.88
CA GLU A 224 13.84 -11.46 1.67
C GLU A 224 13.69 -11.10 3.15
N GLU A 225 14.63 -10.32 3.70
CA GLU A 225 14.62 -9.86 5.08
C GLU A 225 13.41 -8.95 5.35
N PHE A 226 13.07 -8.06 4.41
CA PHE A 226 11.83 -7.28 4.49
C PHE A 226 10.58 -8.18 4.40
N THR A 227 10.62 -9.24 3.58
CA THR A 227 9.52 -10.23 3.49
C THR A 227 9.36 -11.01 4.80
N ALA A 228 10.46 -11.33 5.49
CA ALA A 228 10.44 -11.92 6.82
C ALA A 228 9.82 -10.96 7.86
N CYS A 229 10.20 -9.68 7.83
CA CYS A 229 9.61 -8.65 8.70
C CYS A 229 8.09 -8.52 8.49
N LEU A 230 7.61 -8.57 7.23
CA LEU A 230 6.18 -8.60 6.92
C LEU A 230 5.48 -9.83 7.49
N ARG A 231 6.12 -11.01 7.40
CA ARG A 231 5.57 -12.25 7.94
C ARG A 231 5.42 -12.16 9.46
N GLU A 232 6.44 -11.68 10.16
CA GLU A 232 6.39 -11.53 11.61
C GLU A 232 5.34 -10.50 12.05
N ALA A 233 5.27 -9.35 11.36
CA ALA A 233 4.25 -8.35 11.61
C ALA A 233 2.83 -8.90 11.40
N ALA A 234 2.62 -9.71 10.35
CA ALA A 234 1.33 -10.37 10.10
C ALA A 234 0.97 -11.40 11.19
N VAL A 235 1.96 -12.13 11.71
CA VAL A 235 1.77 -13.06 12.84
C VAL A 235 1.39 -12.29 14.10
N GLU A 236 2.09 -11.19 14.40
CA GLU A 236 1.75 -10.31 15.54
C GLU A 236 0.33 -9.78 15.42
N CYS A 237 -0.07 -9.30 14.24
CA CYS A 237 -1.43 -8.87 13.94
C CYS A 237 -2.47 -9.97 14.19
N THR A 238 -2.17 -11.19 13.78
CA THR A 238 -3.07 -12.35 13.98
C THR A 238 -3.21 -12.68 15.47
N ALA A 239 -2.09 -12.69 16.21
CA ALA A 239 -2.09 -12.90 17.65
C ALA A 239 -2.89 -11.80 18.36
N LEU A 240 -2.69 -10.54 17.96
CA LEU A 240 -3.43 -9.40 18.49
C LEU A 240 -4.93 -9.52 18.22
N ALA A 241 -5.36 -10.01 17.05
CA ALA A 241 -6.77 -10.22 16.78
C ALA A 241 -7.41 -11.28 17.70
N SER A 242 -6.62 -12.26 18.16
CA SER A 242 -7.09 -13.41 18.97
C SER A 242 -7.15 -13.19 20.47
N ARG A 243 -6.54 -12.13 21.02
CA ARG A 243 -6.58 -11.84 22.47
C ARG A 243 -8.03 -11.58 22.93
N SER A 244 -8.46 -12.08 24.09
CA SER A 244 -9.75 -11.65 24.65
C SER A 244 -9.73 -10.13 24.92
N ALA A 245 -10.88 -9.47 24.77
CA ALA A 245 -11.07 -8.05 25.07
C ALA A 245 -11.17 -7.82 26.58
#